data_AF-A0A8H7BXL6-F1
#
_entry.id   AF-A0A8H7BXL6-F1
#
_cell.length_a   1.000
_cell.length_b   1.000
_cell.length_c   1.000
_cell.angle_alpha   90.00
_cell.angle_beta   90.00
_cell.angle_gamma   90.00
#
_symmetry.space_group_name_H-M   'P 1'
#
loop_
_entity.id
_entity.type
_entity.pdbx_description
1 polymer ?
#
loop_
_entity_poly.entity_id
_entity_poly.type
_entity_poly.pdbx_seq_one_letter_code
_entity_poly.pdbx_strand_id
1 'polypeptide(L)'
;MSNYPWELLDARKELYQAILNGEIPRAFGLLDHHFPSISRCPSHKTMFKLRCQEFIEIVRSCSIIQAIEFAQRHIKPMHSLYPEETIEVSSLIAYPDPFHSCSRYLLSQDRRQHLADEVNRVILEWCHFATESALERVSKQDVLVRNEWENSKQQEMKVDEEIESREDEKMSL
;
A
#
# COMPACT_ATOMS: atom_id res chain seq x y z
N MET A 1 -19.08 -17.68 -14.10
CA MET A 1 -19.60 -17.72 -12.71
C MET A 1 -20.01 -16.31 -12.34
N SER A 2 -21.26 -16.13 -11.95
CA SER A 2 -21.81 -14.86 -11.47
C SER A 2 -21.09 -14.47 -10.18
N ASN A 3 -20.04 -13.67 -10.29
CA ASN A 3 -19.22 -13.25 -9.17
C ASN A 3 -19.99 -12.13 -8.45
N TYR A 4 -20.69 -12.48 -7.37
CA TYR A 4 -21.50 -11.51 -6.66
C TYR A 4 -20.59 -10.49 -5.95
N PRO A 5 -20.97 -9.20 -5.88
CA PRO A 5 -20.12 -8.15 -5.29
C PRO A 5 -19.66 -8.44 -3.85
N TRP A 6 -20.44 -9.20 -3.08
CA TRP A 6 -20.09 -9.58 -1.71
C TRP A 6 -19.06 -10.71 -1.62
N GLU A 7 -19.09 -11.69 -2.54
CA GLU A 7 -18.06 -12.75 -2.59
C GLU A 7 -16.69 -12.15 -2.91
N LEU A 8 -16.66 -11.15 -3.79
CA LEU A 8 -15.46 -10.37 -4.07
C LEU A 8 -14.95 -9.60 -2.83
N LEU A 9 -15.87 -9.00 -2.06
CA LEU A 9 -15.51 -8.27 -0.84
C LEU A 9 -14.94 -9.21 0.22
N ASP A 10 -15.55 -10.37 0.41
CA ASP A 10 -15.10 -11.35 1.41
C ASP A 10 -13.75 -11.95 1.01
N ALA A 11 -13.57 -12.34 -0.26
CA ALA A 11 -12.28 -12.80 -0.77
C ALA A 11 -11.16 -11.77 -0.58
N ARG A 12 -11.45 -10.48 -0.83
CA ARG A 12 -10.48 -9.40 -0.61
C ARG A 12 -10.16 -9.18 0.86
N LYS A 13 -11.16 -9.23 1.74
CA LYS A 13 -10.94 -9.13 3.20
C LYS A 13 -10.06 -10.27 3.69
N GLU A 14 -10.34 -11.50 3.27
CA GLU A 14 -9.54 -12.66 3.64
C GLU A 14 -8.10 -12.54 3.15
N LEU A 15 -7.90 -12.14 1.90
CA LEU A 15 -6.58 -11.92 1.32
C LEU A 15 -5.80 -10.84 2.10
N TYR A 16 -6.47 -9.73 2.39
CA TYR A 16 -5.88 -8.63 3.15
C TYR A 16 -5.44 -9.07 4.55
N GLN A 17 -6.30 -9.81 5.27
CA GLN A 17 -5.96 -10.36 6.59
C GLN A 17 -4.82 -11.39 6.52
N ALA A 18 -4.81 -12.25 5.49
CA ALA A 18 -3.71 -13.21 5.29
C ALA A 18 -2.36 -12.49 5.13
N ILE A 19 -2.32 -11.39 4.37
CA ILE A 19 -1.10 -10.57 4.21
C ILE A 19 -0.71 -9.90 5.54
N LEU A 20 -1.67 -9.31 6.25
CA LEU A 20 -1.41 -8.66 7.54
C LEU A 20 -0.86 -9.61 8.61
N ASN A 21 -1.32 -10.85 8.61
CA ASN A 21 -0.88 -11.88 9.55
C ASN A 21 0.46 -12.52 9.14
N GLY A 22 0.93 -12.29 7.91
CA GLY A 22 2.12 -12.94 7.36
C GLY A 22 1.86 -14.33 6.79
N GLU A 23 0.60 -14.71 6.60
CA GLU A 23 0.19 -15.97 5.95
C GLU A 23 0.30 -15.86 4.43
N ILE A 24 1.48 -15.53 3.92
CA ILE A 24 1.69 -15.24 2.48
C ILE A 24 1.40 -16.45 1.56
N PRO A 25 1.73 -17.71 1.92
CA PRO A 25 1.32 -18.86 1.12
C PRO A 25 -0.20 -18.96 0.97
N ARG A 26 -0.96 -18.64 2.03
CA ARG A 26 -2.42 -18.58 1.99
C ARG A 26 -2.90 -17.44 1.09
N ALA A 27 -2.25 -16.28 1.17
CA ALA A 27 -2.54 -15.15 0.28
C ALA A 27 -2.37 -15.52 -1.20
N PHE A 28 -1.31 -16.25 -1.56
CA PHE A 28 -1.16 -16.77 -2.92
C PHE A 28 -2.27 -17.74 -3.32
N GLY A 29 -2.66 -18.66 -2.43
CA GLY A 29 -3.78 -19.57 -2.69
C GLY A 29 -5.10 -18.84 -2.94
N LEU A 30 -5.38 -17.78 -2.18
CA LEU A 30 -6.54 -16.91 -2.39
C LEU A 30 -6.47 -16.14 -3.71
N LEU A 31 -5.29 -15.62 -4.09
CA LEU A 31 -5.06 -14.97 -5.38
C LEU A 31 -5.27 -15.94 -6.55
N ASP A 32 -4.74 -17.15 -6.46
CA ASP A 32 -4.89 -18.17 -7.50
C ASP A 32 -6.36 -18.60 -7.68
N HIS A 33 -7.09 -18.71 -6.57
CA HIS A 33 -8.49 -19.14 -6.58
C HIS A 33 -9.45 -18.04 -7.07
N HIS A 34 -9.37 -16.84 -6.48
CA HIS A 34 -10.34 -15.77 -6.75
C HIS A 34 -9.89 -14.82 -7.88
N PHE A 35 -8.58 -14.68 -8.11
CA PHE A 35 -8.00 -13.71 -9.03
C PHE A 35 -6.93 -14.32 -9.97
N PRO A 36 -7.22 -15.42 -10.67
CA PRO A 36 -6.21 -16.19 -11.42
C PRO A 36 -5.50 -15.36 -12.50
N SER A 37 -6.17 -14.37 -13.08
CA SER A 37 -5.57 -13.48 -14.09
C SER A 37 -4.50 -12.55 -13.51
N ILE A 38 -4.66 -12.12 -12.26
CA ILE A 38 -3.66 -11.29 -11.56
C ILE A 38 -2.45 -12.15 -11.20
N SER A 39 -2.71 -13.36 -10.67
CA SER A 39 -1.64 -14.28 -10.26
C SER A 39 -0.75 -14.74 -11.43
N ARG A 40 -1.34 -14.93 -12.63
CA ARG A 40 -0.62 -15.36 -13.84
C ARG A 40 0.28 -14.29 -14.46
N CYS A 41 0.33 -13.07 -13.91
CA CYS A 41 1.22 -12.00 -14.35
C CYS A 41 2.42 -11.85 -13.39
N PRO A 42 3.48 -12.68 -13.55
CA PRO A 42 4.63 -12.70 -12.65
C PRO A 42 5.49 -11.43 -12.71
N SER A 43 5.37 -10.62 -13.77
CA SER A 43 6.08 -9.35 -13.95
C SER A 43 5.51 -8.19 -13.14
N HIS A 44 4.38 -8.41 -12.44
CA HIS A 44 3.78 -7.37 -11.63
C HIS A 44 4.62 -7.12 -10.37
N LYS A 45 5.12 -5.89 -10.17
CA LYS A 45 5.96 -5.52 -9.01
C LYS A 45 5.34 -5.96 -7.67
N THR A 46 4.02 -5.92 -7.55
CA THR A 46 3.29 -6.37 -6.35
C THR A 46 3.42 -7.88 -6.09
N MET A 47 3.44 -8.72 -7.13
CA MET A 47 3.67 -10.17 -6.98
C MET A 47 5.09 -10.44 -6.49
N PHE A 48 6.08 -9.70 -7.01
CA PHE A 48 7.43 -9.77 -6.48
C PHE A 48 7.50 -9.32 -5.02
N LYS A 49 6.83 -8.21 -4.64
CA LYS A 49 6.76 -7.76 -3.24
C LYS A 49 6.13 -8.80 -2.31
N LEU A 50 5.11 -9.54 -2.76
CA LEU A 50 4.53 -10.67 -2.01
C LEU A 50 5.56 -11.79 -1.83
N ARG A 51 6.33 -12.15 -2.85
CA ARG A 51 7.42 -13.13 -2.71
C ARG A 51 8.51 -12.64 -1.75
N CYS A 52 8.85 -11.36 -1.78
CA CYS A 52 9.74 -10.77 -0.79
C CYS A 52 9.17 -10.88 0.62
N GLN A 53 7.87 -10.64 0.82
CA GLN A 53 7.24 -10.81 2.13
C GLN A 53 7.27 -12.27 2.58
N GLU A 54 6.98 -13.24 1.70
CA GLU A 54 7.08 -14.67 2.02
C GLU A 54 8.49 -15.05 2.48
N PHE A 55 9.52 -14.59 1.74
CA PHE A 55 10.91 -14.77 2.15
C PHE A 55 11.18 -14.16 3.53
N ILE A 56 10.71 -12.95 3.80
CA ILE A 56 10.88 -12.28 5.10
C ILE A 56 10.25 -13.11 6.23
N GLU A 57 9.07 -13.69 6.02
CA GLU A 57 8.42 -14.56 7.02
C GLU A 57 9.19 -15.88 7.22
N ILE A 58 9.78 -16.45 6.16
CA ILE A 58 10.66 -17.61 6.28
C ILE A 58 11.91 -17.26 7.11
N VAL A 59 12.51 -16.09 6.86
CA VAL A 59 13.65 -15.60 7.64
C VAL A 59 13.29 -15.40 9.11
N ARG A 60 12.08 -14.87 9.40
CA ARG A 60 11.57 -14.75 10.78
C ARG A 60 11.37 -16.08 11.49
N SER A 61 11.03 -17.13 10.75
CA SER A 61 10.90 -18.49 11.32
C SER A 61 12.24 -19.15 11.66
N CYS A 62 13.37 -18.44 11.47
CA CYS A 62 14.74 -18.92 11.67
C CYS A 62 15.10 -20.15 10.80
N SER A 63 14.35 -20.39 9.73
CA SER A 63 14.60 -21.49 8.79
C SER A 63 15.51 -21.04 7.65
N ILE A 64 16.81 -20.94 7.93
CA ILE A 64 17.82 -20.44 6.97
C ILE A 64 17.86 -21.28 5.69
N ILE A 65 17.77 -22.61 5.81
CA ILE A 65 17.82 -23.52 4.65
C ILE A 65 16.64 -23.24 3.71
N GLN A 66 15.43 -23.14 4.25
CA GLN A 66 14.25 -22.81 3.44
C GLN A 66 14.36 -21.40 2.86
N ALA A 67 14.90 -20.44 3.61
CA ALA A 67 15.10 -19.07 3.10
C ALA A 67 16.05 -19.07 1.90
N ILE A 68 17.16 -19.82 1.96
CA ILE A 68 18.13 -19.92 0.84
C ILE A 68 17.49 -20.56 -0.38
N GLU A 69 16.80 -21.69 -0.21
CA GLU A 69 16.11 -22.37 -1.32
C GLU A 69 15.05 -21.46 -1.96
N PHE A 70 14.27 -20.76 -1.13
CA PHE A 70 13.26 -19.82 -1.58
C PHE A 70 13.88 -18.64 -2.34
N ALA A 71 14.95 -18.04 -1.81
CA ALA A 71 15.65 -16.94 -2.45
C ALA A 71 16.20 -17.34 -3.82
N GLN A 72 16.80 -18.53 -3.93
CA GLN A 72 17.32 -19.04 -5.21
C GLN A 72 16.22 -19.25 -6.25
N ARG A 73 15.04 -19.74 -5.81
CA ARG A 73 13.93 -20.07 -6.70
C ARG A 73 13.09 -18.86 -7.13
N HIS A 74 12.83 -17.93 -6.21
CA HIS A 74 11.84 -16.86 -6.42
C HIS A 74 12.42 -15.46 -6.44
N ILE A 75 13.50 -15.19 -5.69
CA ILE A 75 14.07 -13.85 -5.55
C ILE A 75 15.18 -13.61 -6.58
N LYS A 76 16.13 -14.54 -6.71
CA LYS A 76 17.25 -14.46 -7.66
C LYS A 76 16.83 -14.21 -9.11
N PRO A 77 15.77 -14.85 -9.66
CA PRO A 77 15.35 -14.58 -11.03
C PRO A 77 14.87 -13.14 -11.27
N MET A 78 14.38 -12.47 -10.21
CA MET A 78 13.85 -11.11 -10.30
C MET A 78 14.94 -10.03 -10.13
N HIS A 79 16.18 -10.43 -9.81
CA HIS A 79 17.30 -9.50 -9.61
C HIS A 79 17.56 -8.62 -10.84
N SER A 80 17.30 -9.12 -12.06
CA SER A 80 17.44 -8.34 -13.29
C SER A 80 16.42 -7.20 -13.42
N LEU A 81 15.25 -7.33 -12.79
CA LEU A 81 14.17 -6.32 -12.84
C LEU A 81 14.21 -5.39 -11.62
N TYR A 82 14.52 -5.92 -10.45
CA TYR A 82 14.52 -5.20 -9.17
C TYR A 82 15.81 -5.48 -8.38
N PRO A 83 16.97 -4.97 -8.83
CA PRO A 83 18.25 -5.31 -8.23
C PRO A 83 18.39 -4.81 -6.80
N GLU A 84 17.98 -3.57 -6.53
CA GLU A 84 18.08 -2.93 -5.21
C GLU A 84 17.23 -3.68 -4.17
N GLU A 85 15.94 -3.88 -4.44
CA GLU A 85 15.05 -4.58 -3.51
C GLU A 85 15.47 -6.05 -3.31
N THR A 86 16.03 -6.70 -4.34
CA THR A 86 16.54 -8.07 -4.23
C THR A 86 17.74 -8.16 -3.29
N ILE A 87 18.72 -7.26 -3.43
CA ILE A 87 19.91 -7.21 -2.57
C ILE A 87 19.48 -6.91 -1.14
N GLU A 88 18.58 -5.96 -0.95
CA GLU A 88 18.16 -5.56 0.37
C GLU A 88 17.40 -6.65 1.10
N VAL A 89 16.42 -7.30 0.46
CA VAL A 89 15.67 -8.40 1.06
C VAL A 89 16.61 -9.58 1.36
N SER A 90 17.49 -9.94 0.42
CA SER A 90 18.45 -11.03 0.63
C SER A 90 19.53 -10.73 1.68
N SER A 91 19.78 -9.46 2.03
CA SER A 91 20.71 -9.11 3.11
C SER A 91 20.25 -9.62 4.48
N LEU A 92 18.94 -9.85 4.69
CA LEU A 92 18.39 -10.27 5.97
C LEU A 92 18.94 -11.62 6.45
N ILE A 93 19.30 -12.54 5.53
CA ILE A 93 19.88 -13.85 5.89
C ILE A 93 21.37 -13.77 6.25
N ALA A 94 22.04 -12.64 6.01
CA ALA A 94 23.44 -12.47 6.37
C ALA A 94 23.63 -12.21 7.88
N TYR A 95 22.55 -11.92 8.61
CA TYR A 95 22.58 -11.61 10.03
C TYR A 95 22.02 -12.78 10.85
N PRO A 96 22.66 -13.15 11.99
CA PRO A 96 22.12 -14.15 12.91
C PRO A 96 20.75 -13.76 13.49
N ASP A 97 20.55 -12.45 13.72
CA ASP A 97 19.26 -11.88 14.08
C ASP A 97 18.82 -10.84 13.02
N PRO A 98 17.75 -11.11 12.27
CA PRO A 98 17.21 -10.20 11.26
C PRO A 98 16.82 -8.81 11.80
N PHE A 99 16.45 -8.69 13.08
CA PHE A 99 16.03 -7.42 13.70
C PHE A 99 17.19 -6.45 13.93
N HIS A 100 18.42 -6.96 13.99
CA HIS A 100 19.64 -6.16 14.11
C HIS A 100 20.23 -5.74 12.76
N SER A 101 19.58 -6.10 11.65
CA SER A 101 20.01 -5.69 10.32
C SER A 101 19.72 -4.21 10.05
N CYS A 102 20.49 -3.60 9.14
CA CYS A 102 20.16 -2.27 8.60
C CYS A 102 18.78 -2.26 7.90
N SER A 103 18.36 -3.42 7.39
CA SER A 103 17.09 -3.63 6.70
C SER A 103 15.95 -4.05 7.65
N ARG A 104 16.09 -3.83 8.97
CA ARG A 104 15.08 -4.23 9.98
C ARG A 104 13.69 -3.67 9.71
N TYR A 105 13.59 -2.54 9.01
CA TYR A 105 12.33 -1.90 8.68
C TYR A 105 11.48 -2.77 7.72
N LEU A 106 12.10 -3.68 6.97
CA LEU A 106 11.42 -4.68 6.16
C LEU A 106 10.58 -5.67 7.00
N LEU A 107 10.90 -5.81 8.29
CA LEU A 107 10.18 -6.67 9.24
C LEU A 107 8.99 -5.95 9.90
N SER A 108 8.73 -4.69 9.57
CA SER A 108 7.66 -3.92 10.24
C SER A 108 6.25 -4.39 9.85
N GLN A 109 5.29 -4.21 10.78
CA GLN A 109 3.87 -4.40 10.48
C GLN A 109 3.39 -3.38 9.43
N ASP A 110 3.94 -2.18 9.47
CA ASP A 110 3.65 -1.09 8.55
C ASP A 110 3.92 -1.48 7.08
N ARG A 111 5.05 -2.14 6.81
CA ARG A 111 5.32 -2.69 5.48
C ARG A 111 4.30 -3.73 5.03
N ARG A 112 3.83 -4.60 5.93
CA ARG A 112 2.77 -5.59 5.61
C ARG A 112 1.45 -4.89 5.30
N GLN A 113 1.13 -3.84 6.06
CA GLN A 113 -0.05 -3.01 5.87
C GLN A 113 -0.03 -2.35 4.48
N HIS A 114 1.06 -1.68 4.14
CA HIS A 114 1.24 -1.09 2.80
C HIS A 114 1.16 -2.12 1.68
N LEU A 115 1.73 -3.31 1.85
CA LEU A 115 1.63 -4.39 0.86
C LEU A 115 0.18 -4.89 0.70
N ALA A 116 -0.55 -5.07 1.80
CA ALA A 116 -1.95 -5.47 1.78
C ALA A 116 -2.82 -4.43 1.05
N ASP A 117 -2.59 -3.14 1.30
CA ASP A 117 -3.24 -2.03 0.61
C ASP A 117 -2.93 -2.02 -0.89
N GLU A 118 -1.68 -2.24 -1.27
CA GLU A 118 -1.26 -2.30 -2.67
C GLU A 118 -1.92 -3.47 -3.41
N VAL A 119 -1.89 -4.68 -2.84
CA VAL A 119 -2.55 -5.86 -3.42
C VAL A 119 -4.06 -5.61 -3.56
N ASN A 120 -4.69 -5.07 -2.53
CA ASN A 120 -6.11 -4.75 -2.52
C ASN A 120 -6.47 -3.73 -3.61
N ARG A 121 -5.61 -2.72 -3.83
CA ARG A 121 -5.77 -1.72 -4.90
C ARG A 121 -5.66 -2.34 -6.29
N VAL A 122 -4.66 -3.19 -6.51
CA VAL A 122 -4.48 -3.89 -7.80
C VAL A 122 -5.71 -4.74 -8.14
N ILE A 123 -6.30 -5.41 -7.14
CA ILE A 123 -7.52 -6.20 -7.33
C ILE A 123 -8.71 -5.29 -7.67
N LEU A 124 -8.87 -4.18 -6.96
CA LEU A 124 -9.91 -3.19 -7.25
C LEU A 124 -9.82 -2.68 -8.70
N GLU A 125 -8.62 -2.28 -9.13
CA GLU A 125 -8.34 -1.79 -10.48
C GLU A 125 -8.64 -2.86 -11.52
N TRP A 126 -8.18 -4.09 -11.29
CA TRP A 126 -8.40 -5.21 -12.20
C TRP A 126 -9.89 -5.59 -12.33
N CYS A 127 -10.64 -5.53 -11.23
CA CYS A 127 -12.07 -5.77 -11.23
C CYS A 127 -12.90 -4.53 -11.63
N HIS A 128 -12.26 -3.41 -12.02
CA HIS A 128 -12.90 -2.14 -12.39
C HIS A 128 -13.79 -1.52 -11.29
N PHE A 129 -13.45 -1.75 -10.03
CA PHE A 129 -14.09 -1.08 -8.89
C PHE A 129 -13.31 0.17 -8.48
N ALA A 130 -14.00 1.09 -7.80
CA ALA A 130 -13.36 2.28 -7.24
C ALA A 130 -12.29 1.88 -6.21
N THR A 131 -11.07 2.40 -6.38
CA THR A 131 -9.94 2.18 -5.48
C THR A 131 -10.12 2.87 -4.12
N GLU A 132 -10.94 3.91 -4.08
CA GLU A 132 -11.32 4.64 -2.87
C GLU A 132 -12.72 4.25 -2.41
N SER A 133 -12.89 4.08 -1.09
CA SER A 133 -14.21 3.86 -0.52
C SER A 133 -15.12 5.08 -0.75
N ALA A 134 -16.42 4.87 -0.84
CA ALA A 134 -17.37 5.97 -0.93
C ALA A 134 -17.22 6.96 0.25
N LEU A 135 -16.91 6.43 1.44
CA LEU A 135 -16.66 7.23 2.63
C LEU A 135 -15.39 8.08 2.51
N GLU A 136 -14.28 7.50 2.03
CA GLU A 136 -13.03 8.24 1.81
C GLU A 136 -13.23 9.38 0.82
N ARG A 137 -13.96 9.12 -0.27
CA ARG A 137 -14.29 10.15 -1.26
C ARG A 137 -15.11 11.29 -0.66
N VAL A 138 -16.14 10.96 0.12
CA VAL A 138 -16.97 11.96 0.81
C VAL A 138 -16.15 12.71 1.86
N SER A 139 -15.26 12.04 2.59
CA SER A 139 -14.37 12.69 3.56
C SER A 139 -13.40 13.66 2.90
N LYS A 140 -12.82 13.31 1.75
CA LYS A 140 -11.97 14.21 0.97
C LYS A 140 -12.75 15.41 0.44
N GLN A 141 -13.96 15.18 -0.07
CA GLN A 141 -14.86 16.24 -0.53
C GLN A 141 -15.22 17.20 0.61
N ASP A 142 -15.53 16.68 1.80
CA ASP A 142 -15.84 17.48 2.99
C ASP A 142 -14.66 18.35 3.43
N VAL A 143 -13.45 17.78 3.48
CA VAL A 143 -12.23 18.56 3.77
C VAL A 143 -12.02 19.68 2.74
N LEU A 144 -12.16 19.37 1.46
CA LEU A 144 -12.01 20.38 0.40
C LEU A 144 -13.05 21.50 0.52
N VAL A 145 -14.33 21.17 0.71
CA VAL A 145 -15.39 22.17 0.85
C VAL A 145 -15.16 23.08 2.05
N ARG A 146 -14.71 22.53 3.18
CA ARG A 146 -14.35 23.34 4.36
C ARG A 146 -13.19 24.29 4.09
N ASN A 147 -12.12 23.78 3.47
CA ASN A 147 -10.95 24.60 3.14
C ASN A 147 -11.32 25.73 2.18
N GLU A 148 -12.12 25.44 1.14
CA GLU A 148 -12.58 26.48 0.20
C GLU A 148 -13.48 27.51 0.88
N TRP A 149 -14.37 27.06 1.78
CA TRP A 149 -15.22 27.95 2.58
C TRP A 149 -14.40 28.88 3.48
N GLU A 150 -13.38 28.36 4.17
CA GLU A 150 -12.47 29.16 5.00
C GLU A 150 -11.67 30.16 4.16
N ASN A 151 -11.19 29.74 2.98
CA ASN A 151 -10.48 30.61 2.05
C ASN A 151 -11.36 31.77 1.55
N SER A 152 -12.62 31.49 1.17
CA SER A 152 -13.56 32.53 0.75
C SER A 152 -13.83 33.53 1.88
N LYS A 153 -14.01 33.07 3.12
CA LYS A 153 -14.15 33.97 4.28
C LYS A 153 -12.93 34.85 4.50
N GLN A 154 -11.72 34.31 4.37
CA GLN A 154 -10.49 35.10 4.51
C GLN A 154 -10.33 36.12 3.38
N GLN A 155 -10.79 35.80 2.17
CA GLN A 155 -10.80 36.75 1.06
C GLN A 155 -11.79 37.88 1.30
N GLU A 156 -13.00 37.58 1.78
CA GLU A 156 -14.01 38.59 2.14
C GLU A 156 -13.48 39.54 3.24
N MET A 157 -12.93 39.00 4.33
CA MET A 157 -12.36 39.83 5.41
C MET A 157 -11.22 40.74 4.93
N LYS A 158 -10.35 40.26 4.03
CA LYS A 158 -9.26 41.08 3.47
C LYS A 158 -9.78 42.20 2.57
N VAL A 159 -10.84 41.94 1.80
CA VAL A 159 -11.47 42.96 0.95
C VAL A 159 -12.12 44.03 1.82
N ASP A 160 -12.80 43.64 2.90
CA ASP A 160 -13.42 44.58 3.84
C ASP A 160 -12.36 45.44 4.57
N GLU A 161 -11.25 44.84 5.03
CA GLU A 161 -10.12 45.57 5.65
C GLU A 161 -9.44 46.56 4.66
N GLU A 162 -9.28 46.18 3.39
CA GLU A 162 -8.72 47.07 2.37
C GLU A 162 -9.66 48.25 2.05
N ILE A 163 -10.98 48.04 2.06
CA ILE A 163 -11.97 49.11 1.82
C ILE A 163 -11.93 50.11 2.99
N GLU A 164 -11.94 49.63 4.24
CA GLU A 164 -11.91 50.46 5.45
C GLU A 164 -10.63 51.30 5.51
N SER A 165 -9.46 50.71 5.20
CA SER A 165 -8.19 51.45 5.15
C SER A 165 -8.14 52.58 4.11
N ARG A 166 -8.86 52.43 2.99
CA ARG A 166 -8.92 53.43 1.90
C ARG A 166 -9.92 54.55 2.20
N GLU A 167 -10.92 54.28 3.02
CA GLU A 167 -11.86 55.29 3.51
C GLU A 167 -11.22 56.15 4.61
N ASP A 168 -10.45 55.55 5.51
CA ASP A 168 -9.69 56.26 6.56
C ASP A 168 -8.60 57.18 5.99
N GLU A 169 -7.90 56.76 4.93
CA GLU A 169 -6.93 57.60 4.20
C GLU A 169 -7.58 58.81 3.53
N LYS A 170 -8.82 58.68 3.03
CA LYS A 170 -9.56 59.79 2.40
C LYS A 170 -10.14 60.78 3.40
N MET A 171 -10.46 60.34 4.62
CA MET A 171 -10.99 61.21 5.69
C MET A 171 -9.90 62.01 6.43
N SER A 172 -8.63 61.68 6.18
CA SER A 172 -7.46 62.31 6.80
C SER A 172 -6.80 63.41 5.92
N LEU A 173 -7.37 63.72 4.75
CA LEU A 173 -6.94 64.74 3.79
C LEU A 173 -7.96 65.89 3.71
#